data_AF-W1YQM0-F1
#
_entry.id   AF-W1YQM0-F1
#
_cell.length_a   1.000
_cell.length_b   1.000
_cell.length_c   1.000
_cell.angle_alpha   90.00
_cell.angle_beta   90.00
_cell.angle_gamma   90.00
#
_symmetry.space_group_name_H-M   'P 1'
#
loop_
_entity.id
_entity.type
_entity.pdbx_description
1 polymer ?
#
loop_
_entity_poly.entity_id
_entity_poly.type
_entity_poly.pdbx_seq_one_letter_code
_entity_poly.pdbx_strand_id
1 'polypeptide(L)'
;GGIVVRMAKEGETLVLLDGTEAKLNADTLVIADHNKALAMGGIFGGEHSGVNDETQNVLLECAFFSPLSITGRARRHGLHTDASHRY
;
A
#
# COMPACT_ATOMS: atom_id res chain seq x y z
N GLY A 1 -1.71 -11.43 -14.94
CA GLY A 1 -0.79 -11.03 -13.86
C GLY A 1 -0.18 -9.71 -14.24
N GLY A 2 -0.09 -8.77 -13.30
CA GLY A 2 0.48 -7.44 -13.54
C GLY A 2 0.10 -6.49 -12.41
N ILE A 3 0.99 -5.52 -12.15
CA ILE A 3 0.78 -4.46 -11.16
C ILE A 3 -0.03 -3.34 -11.80
N VAL A 4 -1.04 -2.87 -11.09
CA VAL A 4 -1.89 -1.74 -11.44
C VAL A 4 -1.81 -0.72 -10.30
N VAL A 5 -1.22 0.43 -10.60
CA VAL A 5 -1.24 1.58 -9.68
C VAL A 5 -2.54 2.34 -9.93
N ARG A 6 -3.38 2.43 -8.91
CA ARG A 6 -4.70 3.07 -9.00
C ARG A 6 -5.09 3.70 -7.67
N MET A 7 -6.18 4.46 -7.67
CA MET A 7 -6.86 4.79 -6.42
C MET A 7 -7.61 3.58 -5.88
N ALA A 8 -7.71 3.49 -4.55
CA ALA A 8 -8.51 2.50 -3.88
C ALA A 8 -10.00 2.67 -4.22
N LYS A 9 -10.78 1.62 -4.05
CA LYS A 9 -12.24 1.74 -4.03
C LYS A 9 -12.65 2.20 -2.63
N GLU A 10 -13.75 2.94 -2.54
CA GLU A 10 -14.28 3.36 -1.23
C GLU A 10 -14.60 2.14 -0.36
N GLY A 11 -14.04 2.09 0.85
CA GLY A 11 -14.19 0.98 1.78
C GLY A 11 -13.42 -0.30 1.38
N GLU A 12 -12.49 -0.23 0.43
CA GLU A 12 -11.64 -1.35 0.06
C GLU A 12 -10.80 -1.80 1.25
N THR A 13 -10.79 -3.11 1.53
CA THR A 13 -10.03 -3.69 2.64
C THR A 13 -8.60 -4.04 2.20
N LEU A 14 -7.63 -3.70 3.04
CA LEU A 14 -6.24 -4.15 2.93
C LEU A 14 -5.75 -4.66 4.30
N VAL A 15 -5.18 -5.87 4.32
CA VAL A 15 -4.47 -6.41 5.49
C VAL A 15 -3.02 -5.95 5.43
N LEU A 16 -2.58 -5.21 6.45
CA LEU A 16 -1.25 -4.62 6.56
C LEU A 16 -0.24 -5.63 7.09
N LEU A 17 1.06 -5.38 6.87
CA LEU A 17 2.14 -6.27 7.34
C LEU A 17 2.15 -6.56 8.85
N ASP A 18 1.51 -5.72 9.66
CA ASP A 18 1.36 -5.93 11.10
C ASP A 18 0.11 -6.79 11.47
N GLY A 19 -0.60 -7.30 10.47
CA GLY A 19 -1.82 -8.11 10.60
C GLY A 19 -3.09 -7.29 10.83
N THR A 20 -3.01 -5.95 10.88
CA THR A 20 -4.19 -5.11 11.06
C THR A 20 -4.94 -4.91 9.74
N GLU A 21 -6.27 -4.78 9.83
CA GLU A 21 -7.11 -4.51 8.65
C GLU A 21 -7.38 -3.01 8.52
N ALA A 22 -7.03 -2.43 7.38
CA ALA A 22 -7.32 -1.04 7.04
C ALA A 22 -8.44 -0.96 6.00
N LYS A 23 -9.45 -0.14 6.28
CA LYS A 23 -10.41 0.30 5.27
C LYS A 23 -9.88 1.54 4.56
N LEU A 24 -9.79 1.46 3.25
CA LEU A 24 -9.25 2.50 2.40
C LEU A 24 -10.35 3.40 1.86
N ASN A 25 -10.06 4.70 1.77
CA ASN A 25 -10.93 5.66 1.12
C ASN A 25 -10.59 5.70 -0.37
N ALA A 26 -11.53 6.15 -1.20
CA ALA A 26 -11.32 6.28 -2.66
C ALA A 26 -10.25 7.30 -3.05
N ASP A 27 -9.78 8.13 -2.11
CA ASP A 27 -8.64 9.01 -2.31
C ASP A 27 -7.30 8.35 -1.96
N THR A 28 -7.23 7.09 -1.52
CA THR A 28 -5.94 6.44 -1.20
C THR A 28 -5.29 5.84 -2.44
N LEU A 29 -4.02 6.16 -2.71
CA LEU A 29 -3.25 5.52 -3.78
C LEU A 29 -2.81 4.12 -3.35
N VAL A 30 -3.08 3.12 -4.18
CA VAL A 30 -2.71 1.72 -3.92
C VAL A 30 -1.93 1.12 -5.07
N ILE A 31 -1.13 0.15 -4.70
CA ILE A 31 -0.48 -0.77 -5.62
C ILE A 31 -1.30 -2.04 -5.53
N ALA A 32 -1.94 -2.39 -6.64
CA ALA A 32 -2.87 -3.50 -6.73
C ALA A 32 -2.42 -4.49 -7.79
N ASP A 33 -2.92 -5.72 -7.69
CA ASP A 33 -3.02 -6.58 -8.87
C ASP A 33 -4.40 -6.39 -9.51
N HIS A 34 -4.77 -7.30 -10.41
CA HIS A 34 -6.04 -7.25 -11.11
C HIS A 34 -7.24 -7.65 -10.21
N ASN A 35 -6.98 -8.20 -9.02
CA ASN A 35 -7.98 -8.75 -8.12
C ASN A 35 -8.17 -7.86 -6.87
N LYS A 36 -7.07 -7.40 -6.25
CA LYS A 36 -7.08 -6.72 -4.95
C LYS A 36 -5.91 -5.75 -4.76
N ALA A 37 -6.05 -4.85 -3.79
CA ALA A 37 -4.94 -4.04 -3.30
C ALA A 37 -3.87 -4.94 -2.63
N LEU A 38 -2.60 -4.61 -2.89
CA LEU A 38 -1.43 -5.27 -2.32
C LEU A 38 -0.72 -4.37 -1.31
N ALA A 39 -0.71 -3.06 -1.53
CA ALA A 39 -0.07 -2.09 -0.64
C ALA A 39 -0.72 -0.70 -0.77
N MET A 40 -0.58 0.13 0.26
CA MET A 40 -0.79 1.58 0.15
C MET A 40 0.48 2.22 -0.39
N GLY A 41 0.38 2.84 -1.57
CA GLY A 41 1.52 3.38 -2.31
C GLY A 41 2.29 4.42 -1.49
N GLY A 42 3.56 4.15 -1.22
CA GLY A 42 4.44 5.03 -0.44
C GLY A 42 4.12 5.11 1.06
N ILE A 43 3.20 4.30 1.59
CA ILE A 43 2.78 4.34 3.00
C ILE A 43 3.04 3.01 3.71
N PHE A 44 2.46 1.90 3.24
CA PHE A 44 2.51 0.63 3.96
C PHE A 44 2.30 -0.57 3.02
N GLY A 45 3.11 -1.61 3.16
CA GLY A 45 2.94 -2.88 2.42
C GLY A 45 1.81 -3.73 3.01
N GLY A 46 1.16 -4.55 2.19
CA GLY A 46 0.18 -5.53 2.67
C GLY A 46 0.83 -6.86 3.05
N GLU A 47 0.27 -7.54 4.04
CA GLU A 47 0.77 -8.81 4.58
C GLU A 47 1.01 -9.86 3.50
N HIS A 48 0.00 -10.06 2.64
CA HIS A 48 0.02 -11.07 1.59
C HIS A 48 1.01 -10.78 0.46
N SER A 49 1.61 -9.59 0.44
CA SER A 49 2.66 -9.20 -0.52
C SER A 49 4.05 -9.10 0.14
N GLY A 50 4.14 -9.35 1.45
CA GLY A 50 5.39 -9.36 2.18
C GLY A 50 6.28 -10.54 1.80
N VAL A 51 7.59 -10.32 1.85
CA VAL A 51 8.59 -11.38 1.71
C VAL A 51 8.65 -12.18 3.01
N ASN A 52 8.69 -13.50 2.89
CA ASN A 52 8.81 -14.46 4.00
C ASN A 52 9.88 -15.53 3.69
N ASP A 53 10.11 -16.45 4.64
CA ASP A 53 11.15 -17.49 4.53
C ASP A 53 10.94 -18.47 3.36
N GLU A 54 9.72 -18.57 2.83
CA GLU A 54 9.39 -19.44 1.70
C GLU A 54 9.52 -18.73 0.34
N THR A 55 9.76 -17.41 0.33
CA THR A 55 9.74 -16.59 -0.89
C THR A 55 10.90 -16.93 -1.82
N GLN A 56 10.58 -17.38 -3.04
CA GLN A 56 11.58 -17.77 -4.06
C GLN A 56 11.79 -16.69 -5.13
N ASN A 57 10.81 -15.80 -5.33
CA ASN A 57 10.83 -14.78 -6.38
C ASN A 57 10.41 -13.45 -5.79
N VAL A 58 11.14 -12.39 -6.12
CA VAL A 58 10.92 -11.04 -5.58
C VAL A 58 10.64 -10.06 -6.73
N LEU A 59 9.64 -9.20 -6.54
CA LEU A 59 9.42 -8.02 -7.36
C LEU A 59 9.88 -6.79 -6.58
N LEU A 60 10.88 -6.08 -7.09
CA LEU A 60 11.35 -4.83 -6.48
C LEU A 60 10.54 -3.66 -7.04
N GLU A 61 9.91 -2.90 -6.14
CA GLU A 61 9.23 -1.66 -6.47
C GLU A 61 10.13 -0.45 -6.18
N CYS A 62 10.29 0.42 -7.17
CA CYS A 62 10.91 1.74 -7.00
C CYS A 62 10.04 2.75 -7.74
N ALA A 63 9.28 3.54 -6.98
CA ALA A 63 8.34 4.51 -7.51
C ALA A 63 8.53 5.86 -6.83
N PHE A 64 8.24 6.94 -7.56
CA PHE A 64 8.10 8.28 -7.00
C PHE A 64 6.62 8.63 -6.95
N PHE A 65 6.13 8.98 -5.76
CA PHE A 65 4.76 9.41 -5.56
C PHE A 65 4.73 10.90 -5.24
N SER A 66 3.81 11.62 -5.87
CA SER A 66 3.64 13.06 -5.63
C SER A 66 3.32 13.31 -4.14
N PRO A 67 4.05 14.19 -3.44
CA PRO A 67 3.84 14.45 -2.02
C PRO A 67 2.38 14.80 -1.69
N LEU A 68 1.72 15.61 -2.53
CA LEU A 68 0.30 15.97 -2.38
C LEU A 68 -0.65 14.77 -2.37
N SER A 69 -0.24 13.65 -2.96
CA SER A 69 -1.02 12.40 -3.01
C SER A 69 -0.76 11.49 -1.80
N ILE A 70 0.21 11.81 -0.94
CA ILE A 70 0.57 11.02 0.25
C ILE A 70 0.33 11.81 1.54
N THR A 71 0.63 13.12 1.53
CA THR A 71 0.56 13.98 2.71
C THR A 71 -0.84 13.94 3.34
N GLY A 72 -0.89 13.55 4.62
CA GLY A 72 -2.12 13.46 5.41
C GLY A 72 -2.89 12.15 5.31
N ARG A 73 -2.64 11.30 4.29
CA ARG A 73 -3.33 10.00 4.14
C ARG A 73 -2.79 8.96 5.11
N ALA A 74 -1.47 8.89 5.31
CA ALA A 74 -0.85 8.03 6.33
C ALA A 74 -1.38 8.34 7.74
N ARG A 75 -1.48 9.63 8.08
CA ARG A 75 -2.00 10.09 9.38
C ARG A 75 -3.47 9.73 9.61
N ARG A 76 -4.30 9.73 8.56
CA ARG A 76 -5.72 9.33 8.64
C ARG A 76 -5.88 7.83 8.98
N HIS A 77 -4.94 7.00 8.56
CA HIS A 77 -4.92 5.59 8.91
C HIS A 77 -4.18 5.30 10.23
N GLY A 78 -3.71 6.34 10.94
CA GLY A 78 -2.95 6.19 12.18
C GLY A 78 -1.55 5.57 11.97
N LEU A 79 -1.09 5.51 10.72
CA LEU A 79 0.17 4.86 10.35
C LEU A 79 1.30 5.89 10.28
N HIS A 80 2.44 5.54 10.85
CA HIS A 80 3.67 6.32 10.77
C HIS A 80 4.80 5.38 10.36
N THR A 81 5.20 5.44 9.09
CA THR A 81 6.32 4.67 8.56
C THR A 81 7.41 5.58 8.02
N ASP A 82 8.65 5.10 8.00
CA ASP A 82 9.78 5.79 7.37
C ASP A 82 9.51 6.16 5.91
N ALA A 83 8.74 5.34 5.18
CA ALA A 83 8.33 5.62 3.80
C ALA A 83 7.38 6.83 3.74
N SER A 84 6.34 6.85 4.58
CA SER A 84 5.38 7.95 4.66
C SER A 84 5.98 9.27 5.18
N HIS A 85 7.14 9.22 5.86
CA HIS A 85 7.85 10.41 6.32
C HIS A 85 8.81 10.95 5.25
N ARG A 86 9.27 10.10 4.31
CA ARG A 86 10.15 10.50 3.21
C ARG A 86 9.39 11.01 1.98
N TYR A 87 8.11 10.67 1.85
CA TYR A 87 7.18 11.15 0.81
C TYR A 87 6.12 12.11 1.36
#